data_AF-A0A1A0TFZ6-F1
#
_entry.id   AF-A0A1A0TFZ6-F1
#
_cell.length_a   1.000
_cell.length_b   1.000
_cell.length_c   1.000
_cell.angle_alpha   90.00
_cell.angle_beta   90.00
_cell.angle_gamma   90.00
#
_symmetry.space_group_name_H-M   'P 1'
#
loop_
_entity.id
_entity.type
_entity.pdbx_description
1 polymer ?
#
loop_
_entity_poly.entity_id
_entity_poly.type
_entity_poly.pdbx_seq_one_letter_code
_entity_poly.pdbx_strand_id
1 'polypeptide(L)'
;MSTTTIDAATLQELLVSADPPRLIDVRTPAEFETLHIDGADSVPLDLLRKHGGDIAGHLDQQIVLICRSGQRATQAEQTLRQAGMANVRILDGGITAWEARGFAVNRGTQRWDLERQVRLVAGLIVAVSVLLSAFVPHLEWIAFAIGVGLTVAALTNTCAMGMLLARLPYNRAGVTPSAHNR
;
A
#
# COMPACT_ATOMS: atom_id res chain seq x y z
N MET A 1 18.38 -23.98 6.83
CA MET A 1 18.06 -23.06 7.94
C MET A 1 16.55 -23.05 8.10
N SER A 2 16.05 -23.45 9.27
CA SER A 2 14.61 -23.64 9.48
C SER A 2 13.94 -22.30 9.76
N THR A 3 13.14 -21.82 8.81
CA THR A 3 12.21 -20.71 9.02
C THR A 3 11.24 -21.09 10.14
N THR A 4 11.09 -20.22 11.13
CA THR A 4 10.13 -20.44 12.22
C THR A 4 8.79 -19.83 11.80
N THR A 5 7.79 -20.67 11.50
CA THR A 5 6.44 -20.21 11.18
C THR A 5 5.54 -20.24 12.40
N ILE A 6 4.52 -19.38 12.39
CA ILE A 6 3.41 -19.38 13.36
C ILE A 6 2.10 -19.40 12.58
N ASP A 7 1.15 -20.24 12.98
CA ASP A 7 -0.16 -20.28 12.34
C ASP A 7 -1.05 -19.12 12.84
N ALA A 8 -2.11 -18.84 12.08
CA ALA A 8 -3.00 -17.72 12.37
C ALA A 8 -3.74 -17.85 13.72
N ALA A 9 -4.09 -19.06 14.16
CA ALA A 9 -4.83 -19.24 15.41
C ALA A 9 -3.91 -18.99 16.61
N THR A 10 -2.70 -19.57 16.59
CA THR A 10 -1.69 -19.29 17.63
C THR A 10 -1.33 -17.81 17.68
N LEU A 11 -1.20 -17.14 16.52
CA LEU A 11 -0.94 -15.70 16.50
C LEU A 11 -2.10 -14.91 17.13
N GLN A 12 -3.35 -15.26 16.82
CA GLN A 12 -4.51 -14.60 17.39
C GLN A 12 -4.56 -14.71 18.92
N GLU A 13 -4.22 -15.88 19.48
CA GLU A 13 -4.11 -16.06 20.94
C GLU A 13 -3.00 -15.19 21.54
N LEU A 14 -1.84 -15.11 20.89
CA LEU A 14 -0.73 -14.28 21.36
C LEU A 14 -1.05 -12.79 21.35
N LEU A 15 -1.85 -12.31 20.40
CA LEU A 15 -2.25 -10.90 20.32
C LEU A 15 -3.15 -10.46 21.49
N VAL A 16 -3.82 -11.40 22.16
CA VAL A 16 -4.65 -11.12 23.35
C VAL A 16 -3.88 -11.33 24.66
N SER A 17 -2.62 -11.78 24.58
CA SER A 17 -1.77 -12.01 25.75
C SER A 17 -1.23 -10.69 26.34
N ALA A 18 -0.61 -10.78 27.53
CA ALA A 18 -0.06 -9.61 28.22
C ALA A 18 1.18 -9.00 27.53
N ASP A 19 1.84 -9.76 26.64
CA ASP A 19 3.02 -9.34 25.89
C ASP A 19 2.88 -9.75 24.41
N PRO A 20 2.05 -9.02 23.63
CA PRO A 20 1.77 -9.39 22.25
C PRO A 20 3.02 -9.16 21.36
N PRO A 21 3.28 -10.05 20.39
CA PRO A 21 4.40 -9.87 19.48
C PRO A 21 4.18 -8.66 18.57
N ARG A 22 5.27 -8.04 18.15
CA ARG A 22 5.22 -6.95 17.17
C ARG A 22 4.94 -7.50 15.78
N LEU A 23 3.89 -6.99 15.15
CA LEU A 23 3.48 -7.39 13.81
C LEU A 23 4.15 -6.47 12.78
N ILE A 24 4.85 -7.04 11.80
CA ILE A 24 5.47 -6.27 10.72
C ILE A 24 4.95 -6.77 9.38
N ASP A 25 4.28 -5.90 8.64
CA ASP A 25 3.83 -6.18 7.28
C ASP A 25 4.86 -5.73 6.25
N VAL A 26 5.39 -6.70 5.51
CA VAL A 26 6.45 -6.48 4.51
C VAL A 26 5.91 -6.29 3.09
N ARG A 27 4.59 -6.14 2.94
CA ARG A 27 3.95 -5.81 1.66
C ARG A 27 4.17 -4.34 1.28
N THR A 28 3.68 -3.96 0.12
CA THR A 28 3.71 -2.57 -0.32
C THR A 28 2.79 -1.71 0.57
N PRO A 29 3.06 -0.39 0.73
CA PRO A 29 2.19 0.49 1.48
C PRO A 29 0.74 0.49 0.96
N ALA A 30 0.54 0.42 -0.36
CA ALA A 30 -0.80 0.35 -0.96
C ALA A 30 -1.57 -0.92 -0.56
N GLU A 31 -0.89 -2.08 -0.49
CA GLU A 31 -1.50 -3.32 -0.01
C GLU A 31 -1.86 -3.24 1.48
N PHE A 32 -0.99 -2.63 2.30
CA PHE A 32 -1.20 -2.43 3.73
C PHE A 32 -2.38 -1.47 4.01
N GLU A 33 -2.42 -0.34 3.30
CA GLU A 33 -3.53 0.62 3.39
C GLU A 33 -4.86 0.00 2.99
N THR A 34 -4.88 -0.92 2.04
CA THR A 34 -6.12 -1.59 1.62
C THR A 34 -6.65 -2.49 2.75
N LEU A 35 -5.78 -3.33 3.31
CA LEU A 35 -6.14 -4.29 4.36
C LEU A 35 -4.90 -4.72 5.12
N HIS A 36 -4.91 -4.62 6.45
CA HIS A 36 -3.84 -5.09 7.34
C HIS A 36 -4.39 -5.65 8.66
N ILE A 37 -3.58 -6.39 9.41
CA ILE A 37 -3.91 -6.83 10.77
C ILE A 37 -3.78 -5.65 11.73
N ASP A 38 -4.72 -5.48 12.65
CA ASP A 38 -4.67 -4.39 13.63
C ASP A 38 -3.38 -4.43 14.47
N GLY A 39 -2.78 -3.27 14.73
CA GLY A 39 -1.49 -3.16 15.41
C GLY A 39 -0.26 -3.56 14.58
N ALA A 40 -0.40 -3.89 13.29
CA ALA A 40 0.73 -4.13 12.40
C ALA A 40 1.42 -2.84 11.94
N ASP A 41 2.75 -2.86 11.88
CA ASP A 41 3.57 -1.80 11.32
C ASP A 41 3.88 -2.09 9.84
N SER A 42 3.76 -1.07 8.99
CA SER A 42 4.13 -1.18 7.57
C SER A 42 5.64 -0.98 7.40
N VAL A 43 6.36 -2.06 7.07
CA VAL A 43 7.80 -2.00 6.76
C VAL A 43 8.06 -2.80 5.47
N PRO A 44 7.92 -2.17 4.29
CA PRO A 44 8.04 -2.86 3.02
C PRO A 44 9.38 -3.59 2.86
N LEU A 45 9.36 -4.75 2.19
CA LEU A 45 10.56 -5.57 1.95
C LEU A 45 11.72 -4.76 1.33
N ASP A 46 11.43 -3.84 0.42
CA ASP A 46 12.46 -3.01 -0.22
C ASP A 46 13.18 -2.09 0.77
N LEU A 47 12.47 -1.63 1.80
CA LEU A 47 13.02 -0.79 2.86
C LEU A 47 13.86 -1.66 3.82
N LEU A 48 13.37 -2.84 4.18
CA LEU A 48 14.12 -3.84 4.95
C LEU A 48 15.43 -4.24 4.27
N ARG A 49 15.45 -4.43 2.95
CA ARG A 49 16.67 -4.77 2.21
C ARG A 49 17.72 -3.66 2.23
N LYS A 50 17.29 -2.39 2.32
CA LYS A 50 18.20 -1.23 2.32
C LYS A 50 18.66 -0.83 3.73
N HIS A 51 17.76 -0.94 4.70
CA HIS A 51 17.95 -0.43 6.07
C HIS A 51 17.78 -1.52 7.14
N GLY A 52 17.95 -2.79 6.78
CA GLY A 52 17.68 -3.92 7.68
C GLY A 52 18.48 -3.90 8.98
N GLY A 53 19.72 -3.40 8.95
CA GLY A 53 20.55 -3.21 10.14
C GLY A 53 20.00 -2.16 11.11
N ASP A 54 19.61 -1.00 10.59
CA ASP A 54 19.02 0.07 11.40
C ASP A 54 17.67 -0.37 11.98
N ILE A 55 16.85 -1.02 11.16
CA ILE A 55 15.53 -1.52 11.57
C ILE A 55 15.67 -2.61 12.64
N ALA A 56 16.61 -3.54 12.47
CA ALA A 56 16.90 -4.58 13.47
C ALA A 56 17.31 -3.99 14.82
N GLY A 57 18.05 -2.88 14.83
CA GLY A 57 18.45 -2.18 16.07
C GLY A 57 17.30 -1.52 16.84
N HIS A 58 16.10 -1.41 16.26
CA HIS A 58 14.91 -0.85 16.92
C HIS A 58 13.85 -1.93 17.23
N LEU A 59 14.19 -3.20 17.01
CA LEU A 59 13.26 -4.32 17.06
C LEU A 59 13.72 -5.34 18.11
N ASP A 60 13.52 -4.99 19.38
CA ASP A 60 14.00 -5.79 20.52
C ASP A 60 13.00 -6.88 20.99
N GLN A 61 11.80 -6.95 20.40
CA GLN A 61 10.70 -7.81 20.84
C GLN A 61 10.51 -9.04 19.93
N GLN A 62 9.58 -9.94 20.29
CA GLN A 62 9.18 -11.03 19.39
C GLN A 62 8.47 -10.47 18.16
N ILE A 63 8.90 -10.85 16.96
CA ILE A 63 8.40 -10.27 15.71
C ILE A 63 7.72 -11.33 14.88
N VAL A 64 6.56 -10.97 14.34
CA VAL A 64 5.85 -11.78 13.35
C VAL A 64 5.78 -11.00 12.04
N LEU A 65 6.43 -11.56 11.02
CA LEU A 65 6.42 -11.04 9.67
C LEU A 65 5.18 -11.50 8.93
N ILE A 66 4.49 -10.54 8.34
CA ILE A 66 3.27 -10.73 7.57
C ILE A 66 3.57 -10.38 6.12
N CYS A 67 3.12 -11.23 5.21
CA CYS A 67 2.98 -10.84 3.82
C CYS A 67 1.71 -11.47 3.24
N ARG A 68 1.55 -11.42 1.91
CA ARG A 68 0.34 -11.99 1.28
C ARG A 68 0.21 -13.50 1.50
N SER A 69 1.30 -14.25 1.32
CA SER A 69 1.27 -15.73 1.26
C SER A 69 2.55 -16.42 1.75
N GLY A 70 3.41 -15.73 2.50
CA GLY A 70 4.69 -16.24 3.05
C GLY A 70 5.97 -15.84 2.29
N GLN A 71 5.95 -15.75 0.95
CA GLN A 71 7.18 -15.61 0.13
C GLN A 71 8.03 -14.35 0.41
N ARG A 72 7.39 -13.19 0.57
CA ARG A 72 8.09 -11.94 0.91
C ARG A 72 8.58 -11.92 2.35
N ALA A 73 7.82 -12.55 3.25
CA ALA A 73 8.20 -12.68 4.65
C ALA A 73 9.45 -13.55 4.82
N THR A 74 9.65 -14.59 4.01
CA THR A 74 10.88 -15.40 4.05
C THR A 74 12.12 -14.58 3.67
N GLN A 75 12.01 -13.72 2.65
CA GLN A 75 13.11 -12.83 2.28
C GLN A 75 13.40 -11.81 3.38
N ALA A 76 12.35 -11.22 3.96
CA ALA A 76 12.49 -10.31 5.09
C ALA A 76 13.12 -10.99 6.32
N GLU A 77 12.72 -12.23 6.64
CA GLU A 77 13.31 -13.02 7.72
C GLU A 77 14.80 -13.21 7.50
N GLN A 78 15.23 -13.57 6.29
CA GLN A 78 16.64 -13.73 5.96
C GLN A 78 17.43 -12.43 6.14
N THR A 79 16.90 -11.31 5.67
CA THR A 79 17.54 -10.00 5.84
C THR A 79 17.67 -9.63 7.32
N LEU A 80 16.64 -9.85 8.13
CA LEU A 80 16.66 -9.53 9.55
C LEU A 80 17.56 -10.47 10.36
N ARG A 81 17.60 -11.76 10.02
CA ARG A 81 18.54 -12.72 10.62
C ARG A 81 19.99 -12.36 10.31
N GLN A 82 20.28 -11.92 9.08
CA GLN A 82 21.61 -11.42 8.71
C GLN A 82 22.00 -10.16 9.49
N ALA A 83 21.01 -9.34 9.87
CA ALA A 83 21.20 -8.18 10.74
C ALA A 83 21.29 -8.51 12.24
N GLY A 84 21.28 -9.80 12.62
CA GLY A 84 21.46 -10.25 14.01
C GLY A 84 20.17 -10.53 14.77
N MET A 85 19.00 -10.43 14.15
CA MET A 85 17.74 -10.76 14.82
C MET A 85 17.48 -12.27 14.87
N ALA A 86 17.38 -12.81 16.08
CA ALA A 86 17.10 -14.23 16.30
C ALA A 86 15.59 -14.56 16.36
N ASN A 87 14.77 -13.61 16.87
CA ASN A 87 13.39 -13.83 17.28
C ASN A 87 12.35 -13.44 16.22
N VAL A 88 12.60 -13.82 14.96
CA VAL A 88 11.72 -13.54 13.83
C VAL A 88 10.90 -14.78 13.48
N ARG A 89 9.57 -14.64 13.46
CA ARG A 89 8.63 -15.68 13.01
C ARG A 89 7.86 -15.20 11.79
N ILE A 90 7.36 -16.12 10.97
CA ILE A 90 6.55 -15.81 9.80
C ILE A 90 5.12 -16.29 10.02
N LEU A 91 4.12 -15.45 9.73
CA LEU A 91 2.74 -15.89 9.69
C LEU A 91 2.52 -16.87 8.52
N ASP A 92 2.18 -18.12 8.83
CA ASP A 92 1.90 -19.15 7.85
C ASP A 92 0.65 -18.81 7.03
N GLY A 93 0.74 -18.99 5.71
CA GLY A 93 -0.30 -18.57 4.76
C GLY A 93 -0.52 -17.06 4.65
N GLY A 94 0.20 -16.25 5.43
CA GLY A 94 0.13 -14.78 5.41
C GLY A 94 -1.25 -14.23 5.74
N ILE A 95 -1.51 -13.00 5.28
CA ILE A 95 -2.77 -12.31 5.54
C ILE A 95 -3.98 -12.99 4.88
N THR A 96 -3.78 -13.75 3.80
CA THR A 96 -4.85 -14.52 3.16
C THR A 96 -5.39 -15.61 4.08
N ALA A 97 -4.51 -16.33 4.79
CA ALA A 97 -4.94 -17.35 5.75
C ALA A 97 -5.61 -16.72 6.98
N TRP A 98 -5.13 -15.55 7.41
CA TRP A 98 -5.74 -14.76 8.49
C TRP A 98 -7.18 -14.34 8.13
N GLU A 99 -7.38 -13.79 6.93
CA GLU A 99 -8.70 -13.36 6.46
C GLU A 99 -9.64 -14.56 6.24
N ALA A 100 -9.14 -15.68 5.71
CA ALA A 100 -9.92 -16.90 5.50
C ALA A 100 -10.48 -17.49 6.81
N ARG A 101 -9.83 -17.21 7.95
CA ARG A 101 -10.28 -17.60 9.29
C ARG A 101 -11.31 -16.62 9.89
N GLY A 102 -11.56 -15.48 9.24
CA GLY A 102 -12.48 -14.45 9.73
C GLY A 102 -11.92 -13.63 10.90
N PHE A 103 -10.59 -13.61 11.10
CA PHE A 103 -9.97 -12.82 12.15
C PHE A 103 -10.00 -11.32 11.84
N ALA A 104 -9.90 -10.50 12.90
CA ALA A 104 -10.02 -9.05 12.79
C ALA A 104 -8.92 -8.46 11.90
N VAL A 105 -9.32 -7.58 10.99
CA VAL A 105 -8.45 -6.83 10.07
C VAL A 105 -8.94 -5.40 9.94
N ASN A 106 -8.02 -4.46 9.88
CA ASN A 106 -8.32 -3.09 9.48
C ASN A 106 -8.35 -3.02 7.96
N ARG A 107 -9.50 -2.64 7.42
CA ARG A 107 -9.66 -2.32 6.00
C ARG A 107 -9.61 -0.81 5.86
N GLY A 108 -8.57 -0.29 5.21
CA GLY A 108 -8.54 1.13 4.91
C GLY A 108 -9.49 1.47 3.76
N THR A 109 -9.74 2.77 3.59
CA THR A 109 -10.54 3.26 2.47
C THR A 109 -9.76 2.99 1.19
N GLN A 110 -10.25 2.11 0.32
CA GLN A 110 -9.66 1.86 -0.99
C GLN A 110 -9.66 3.17 -1.80
N ARG A 111 -8.54 3.90 -1.79
CA ARG A 111 -8.36 5.09 -2.62
C ARG A 111 -8.18 4.60 -4.05
N TRP A 112 -9.10 4.96 -4.93
CA TRP A 112 -9.00 4.57 -6.33
C TRP A 112 -7.69 5.10 -6.91
N ASP A 113 -6.97 4.25 -7.66
CA ASP A 113 -5.80 4.70 -8.41
C ASP A 113 -6.13 5.96 -9.20
N LEU A 114 -5.23 6.94 -9.13
CA LEU A 114 -5.40 8.24 -9.80
C LEU A 114 -5.71 8.05 -11.29
N GLU A 115 -5.12 7.02 -11.92
CA GLU A 115 -5.39 6.64 -13.31
C GLU A 115 -6.85 6.24 -13.55
N ARG A 116 -7.47 5.50 -12.62
CA ARG A 116 -8.87 5.10 -12.72
C ARG A 116 -9.81 6.30 -12.55
N GLN A 117 -9.46 7.24 -11.65
CA GLN A 117 -10.19 8.49 -11.48
C GLN A 117 -10.14 9.35 -12.75
N VAL A 118 -8.95 9.50 -13.35
CA VAL A 118 -8.76 10.27 -14.58
C VAL A 118 -9.54 9.67 -15.74
N ARG A 119 -9.49 8.34 -15.92
CA ARG A 119 -10.25 7.65 -16.98
C ARG A 119 -11.77 7.86 -16.84
N LEU A 120 -12.30 7.78 -15.61
CA LEU A 120 -13.72 7.98 -15.35
C LEU A 120 -14.13 9.42 -15.63
N VAL A 121 -13.40 10.41 -15.11
CA VAL A 121 -13.72 11.83 -15.29
C VAL A 121 -13.64 12.24 -16.76
N ALA A 122 -12.56 11.86 -17.44
CA ALA A 122 -12.37 12.14 -18.87
C ALA A 122 -13.49 11.53 -19.72
N GLY A 123 -13.84 10.25 -19.47
CA GLY A 123 -14.94 9.58 -20.16
C GLY A 123 -16.30 10.25 -19.93
N LEU A 124 -16.57 10.69 -18.70
CA LEU A 124 -17.83 11.35 -18.35
C LEU A 124 -17.96 12.72 -19.01
N ILE A 125 -16.86 13.49 -19.08
CA ILE A 125 -16.82 14.77 -19.80
C ILE A 125 -17.17 14.57 -21.28
N VAL A 126 -16.51 13.61 -21.95
CA VAL A 126 -16.77 13.33 -23.38
C VAL A 126 -18.21 12.88 -23.60
N ALA A 127 -18.72 11.93 -22.79
CA ALA A 127 -20.08 11.42 -22.91
C ALA A 127 -21.13 12.54 -22.72
N VAL A 128 -20.93 13.40 -21.73
CA VAL A 128 -21.81 14.54 -21.46
C VAL A 128 -21.73 15.57 -22.58
N SER A 129 -20.53 15.87 -23.11
CA SER A 129 -20.39 16.80 -24.24
C SER A 129 -21.09 16.31 -25.51
N VAL A 130 -21.03 15.01 -25.82
CA VAL A 130 -21.73 14.40 -26.96
C VAL A 130 -23.25 14.40 -26.75
N LEU A 131 -23.73 14.09 -25.54
CA LEU A 131 -25.15 14.16 -25.20
C LEU A 131 -25.71 15.59 -25.30
N LEU A 132 -24.95 16.61 -24.87
CA LEU A 132 -25.38 18.00 -24.94
C LEU A 132 -25.27 18.60 -26.36
N SER A 133 -24.44 18.05 -27.26
CA SER A 133 -24.32 18.58 -28.62
C SER A 133 -25.60 18.40 -29.44
N ALA A 134 -26.48 17.47 -29.04
CA ALA A 134 -27.81 17.31 -29.62
C ALA A 134 -28.76 18.50 -29.34
N PHE A 135 -28.44 19.35 -28.36
CA PHE A 135 -29.28 20.48 -27.94
C PHE A 135 -28.64 21.86 -28.19
N VAL A 136 -27.32 21.93 -28.34
CA VAL A 136 -26.59 23.18 -28.63
C VAL A 136 -25.57 22.92 -29.74
N PRO A 137 -25.83 23.36 -30.99
CA PRO A 137 -24.83 23.27 -32.05
C PRO A 137 -23.58 24.08 -31.65
N HIS A 138 -22.39 23.56 -32.00
CA HIS A 138 -21.03 24.05 -31.69
C HIS A 138 -20.32 23.49 -30.43
N LEU A 139 -20.97 22.73 -29.54
CA LEU A 139 -20.30 22.10 -28.39
C LEU A 139 -19.32 20.97 -28.76
N GLU A 140 -19.44 20.45 -29.98
CA GLU A 140 -18.64 19.34 -30.53
C GLU A 140 -17.14 19.66 -30.61
N TRP A 141 -16.79 20.94 -30.79
CA TRP A 141 -15.40 21.40 -30.83
C TRP A 141 -14.70 21.32 -29.46
N ILE A 142 -15.46 21.46 -28.36
CA ILE A 142 -14.92 21.29 -27.01
C ILE A 142 -14.60 19.81 -26.76
N ALA A 143 -15.51 18.91 -27.15
CA ALA A 143 -15.27 17.47 -27.06
C ALA A 143 -14.06 17.02 -27.88
N PHE A 144 -13.93 17.54 -29.10
CA PHE A 144 -12.78 17.27 -29.98
C PHE A 144 -11.46 17.75 -29.38
N ALA A 145 -11.41 18.98 -28.85
CA ALA A 145 -10.21 19.53 -28.22
C ALA A 145 -9.76 18.73 -26.98
N ILE A 146 -10.72 18.29 -26.16
CA ILE A 146 -10.45 17.46 -24.98
C ILE A 146 -9.95 16.07 -25.39
N GLY A 147 -10.58 15.44 -26.39
CA GLY A 147 -10.16 14.13 -26.91
C GLY A 147 -8.76 14.14 -27.50
N VAL A 148 -8.41 15.17 -28.28
CA VAL A 148 -7.06 15.37 -28.82
C VAL A 148 -6.05 15.58 -27.68
N GLY A 149 -6.38 16.40 -26.68
CA GLY A 149 -5.50 16.63 -25.52
C GLY A 149 -5.20 15.37 -24.71
N LEU A 150 -6.20 14.51 -24.50
CA LEU A 150 -6.03 13.20 -23.84
C LEU A 150 -5.15 12.25 -24.65
N THR A 151 -5.33 12.24 -25.98
CA THR A 151 -4.54 11.39 -26.89
C THR A 151 -3.07 11.79 -26.90
N VAL A 152 -2.79 13.10 -26.96
CA VAL A 152 -1.42 13.63 -26.86
C VAL A 152 -0.81 13.29 -25.50
N ALA A 153 -1.53 13.53 -24.39
CA ALA A 153 -1.05 13.22 -23.04
C ALA A 153 -0.72 11.74 -22.83
N ALA A 154 -1.51 10.83 -23.42
CA ALA A 154 -1.25 9.40 -23.40
C ALA A 154 0.00 9.02 -24.22
N LEU A 155 0.19 9.63 -25.39
CA LEU A 155 1.36 9.40 -26.25
C LEU A 155 2.66 9.94 -25.62
N THR A 156 2.57 11.03 -24.86
CA THR A 156 3.75 11.72 -24.30
C THR A 156 3.99 11.39 -22.82
N ASN A 157 3.20 10.50 -22.21
CA ASN A 157 3.21 10.19 -20.78
C ASN A 157 3.17 11.45 -19.87
N THR A 158 2.63 12.57 -20.38
CA THR A 158 2.61 13.86 -19.68
C THR A 158 1.21 14.15 -19.20
N CYS A 159 0.90 13.71 -17.98
CA CYS A 159 -0.35 14.07 -17.31
C CYS A 159 -0.22 15.47 -16.70
N ALA A 160 -0.42 16.53 -17.49
CA ALA A 160 -0.39 17.91 -17.01
C ALA A 160 -1.35 18.13 -15.83
N MET A 161 -2.54 17.50 -15.88
CA MET A 161 -3.49 17.50 -14.76
C MET A 161 -2.95 16.74 -13.53
N GLY A 162 -2.30 15.60 -13.72
CA GLY A 162 -1.66 14.84 -12.63
C GLY A 162 -0.54 15.64 -11.93
N MET A 163 0.28 16.37 -12.71
CA MET A 163 1.30 17.29 -12.17
C MET A 163 0.68 18.47 -11.43
N LEU A 164 -0.50 18.95 -11.85
CA LEU A 164 -1.22 20.03 -11.18
C LEU A 164 -1.88 19.55 -9.88
N LEU A 165 -2.51 18.37 -9.90
CA LEU A 165 -3.13 17.74 -8.73
C LEU A 165 -2.10 17.31 -7.68
N ALA A 166 -0.90 16.90 -8.08
CA ALA A 166 0.22 16.62 -7.17
C ALA A 166 0.68 17.87 -6.39
N ARG A 167 0.38 19.08 -6.87
CA ARG A 167 0.69 20.33 -6.17
C ARG A 167 -0.37 20.73 -5.13
N LEU A 168 -1.54 20.10 -5.11
CA LEU A 168 -2.59 20.41 -4.12
C LEU A 168 -2.19 19.95 -2.71
N PRO A 169 -2.49 20.72 -1.66
CA PRO A 169 -2.03 20.46 -0.29
C PRO A 169 -2.47 19.11 0.27
N TYR A 170 -3.64 18.59 -0.13
CA TYR A 170 -4.12 17.26 0.26
C TYR A 170 -3.33 16.09 -0.36
N ASN A 171 -2.65 16.32 -1.50
CA ASN A 171 -1.84 15.30 -2.19
C ASN A 171 -0.35 15.36 -1.80
N ARG A 172 0.03 16.35 -0.96
CA ARG A 172 1.36 16.47 -0.35
C ARG A 172 1.37 15.79 1.02
N ALA A 173 1.05 14.51 1.09
CA ALA A 173 1.18 13.75 2.33
C ALA A 173 2.44 12.87 2.23
N GLY A 174 3.44 13.11 3.10
CA GLY A 174 4.45 12.08 3.40
C GLY A 174 5.92 12.46 3.54
N VAL A 175 6.33 13.75 3.61
CA VAL A 175 7.67 14.09 4.15
C VAL A 175 7.48 14.92 5.41
N THR A 176 7.13 14.24 6.49
CA THR A 176 7.30 14.77 7.84
C THR A 176 8.65 14.25 8.33
N PRO A 177 9.68 15.08 8.52
CA PRO A 177 10.83 14.68 9.30
C PRO A 177 10.35 14.56 10.75
N SER A 178 10.20 13.33 11.24
CA SER A 178 10.00 13.10 12.68
C SER A 178 11.28 13.52 13.39
N ALA A 179 11.27 14.77 13.86
CA ALA A 179 12.19 15.28 14.85
C ALA A 179 11.99 14.50 16.15
N HIS A 180 12.92 13.62 16.49
CA HIS A 180 13.09 13.17 17.86
C HIS A 180 14.58 13.10 18.20
N ASN A 181 15.08 14.21 18.71
CA ASN A 181 16.31 14.31 19.49
C ASN A 181 16.00 15.27 20.65
N ARG A 182 15.59 14.72 21.79
CA ARG A 182 16.16 15.01 23.12
C ARG A 182 15.49 14.14 24.18
#